data_AF-A0A1B6D6C8-F1
#
_entry.id   AF-A0A1B6D6C8-F1
#
_cell.length_a   1.000
_cell.length_b   1.000
_cell.length_c   1.000
_cell.angle_alpha   90.00
_cell.angle_beta   90.00
_cell.angle_gamma   90.00
#
_symmetry.space_group_name_H-M   'P 1'
#
loop_
_entity.id
_entity.type
_entity.pdbx_description
1 polymer ?
#
loop_
_entity_poly.entity_id
_entity_poly.type
_entity_poly.pdbx_seq_one_letter_code
_entity_poly.pdbx_strand_id
1 'polypeptide(L)'
;FGHVKSKCKEQKDVCLNCSEPAHVSDFKKEKCLNAQKCANCTGGHHTLNGACPIMKNEQEIKRVMAIDNVSYFEAKKKLGLSKNNVKLNTNLDNNLNNLSIDKSMINYAEITKKGKAVKQEI
;
A
#
# COMPACT_ATOMS: atom_id res chain seq x y z
N PHE A 1 -0.25 -2.55 -8.59
CA PHE A 1 -1.50 -2.25 -7.87
C PHE A 1 -2.63 -1.98 -8.85
N GLY A 2 -3.88 -1.99 -8.39
CA GLY A 2 -5.02 -1.48 -9.16
C GLY A 2 -5.50 -2.31 -10.36
N HIS A 3 -5.17 -3.60 -10.43
CA HIS A 3 -5.68 -4.50 -11.47
C HIS A 3 -6.48 -5.65 -10.84
N VAL A 4 -7.45 -6.17 -11.59
CA VAL A 4 -8.22 -7.37 -11.22
C VAL A 4 -7.41 -8.64 -11.48
N LYS A 5 -7.73 -9.75 -10.78
CA LYS A 5 -7.02 -11.04 -10.90
C LYS A 5 -6.88 -11.51 -12.35
N SER A 6 -7.93 -11.37 -13.16
CA SER A 6 -7.94 -11.75 -14.58
C SER A 6 -6.99 -10.94 -15.46
N LYS A 7 -6.47 -9.80 -14.98
CA LYS A 7 -5.49 -8.95 -15.65
C LYS A 7 -4.12 -8.98 -14.96
N CYS A 8 -3.93 -9.85 -13.97
CA CYS A 8 -2.62 -10.06 -13.37
C CYS A 8 -1.68 -10.69 -14.40
N LYS A 9 -0.46 -10.17 -14.50
CA LYS A 9 0.57 -10.72 -15.40
C LYS A 9 1.08 -12.06 -14.87
N GLU A 10 1.31 -12.13 -13.56
CA GLU A 10 1.57 -13.38 -12.88
C GLU A 10 0.30 -14.23 -12.85
N GLN A 11 0.35 -15.38 -13.50
CA GLN A 11 -0.76 -16.36 -13.51
C GLN A 11 -0.78 -17.24 -12.26
N LYS A 12 0.22 -17.12 -11.38
CA LYS A 12 0.37 -17.94 -10.17
C LYS A 12 -0.02 -17.14 -8.94
N ASP A 13 -0.89 -17.73 -8.12
CA ASP A 13 -1.17 -17.20 -6.80
C ASP A 13 0.05 -17.38 -5.89
N VAL A 14 0.29 -16.40 -5.01
CA VAL A 14 1.39 -16.40 -4.05
C VAL A 14 0.86 -16.37 -2.62
N CYS A 15 1.56 -17.02 -1.70
CA CYS A 15 1.23 -16.98 -0.28
C CYS A 15 1.50 -15.58 0.29
N LEU A 16 0.49 -14.95 0.88
CA LEU A 16 0.63 -13.60 1.49
C LEU A 16 1.59 -13.57 2.70
N ASN A 17 1.86 -14.73 3.31
CA ASN A 17 2.77 -14.84 4.45
C ASN A 17 4.24 -14.87 4.00
N CYS A 18 4.61 -15.76 3.09
CA CYS A 18 6.02 -16.00 2.74
C CYS A 18 6.37 -15.71 1.28
N SER A 19 5.43 -15.21 0.47
CA SER A 19 5.62 -14.87 -0.95
C SER A 19 6.10 -16.00 -1.86
N GLU A 20 6.07 -17.23 -1.39
CA GLU A 20 6.27 -18.42 -2.24
C GLU A 20 4.98 -18.75 -3.00
N PRO A 21 5.04 -19.57 -4.07
CA PRO A 21 3.84 -20.06 -4.75
C PRO A 21 2.80 -20.59 -3.75
N ALA A 22 1.52 -20.38 -4.05
CA ALA A 22 0.42 -20.79 -3.19
C ALA A 22 0.52 -22.27 -2.82
N HIS A 23 0.69 -22.55 -1.53
CA HIS A 23 0.90 -23.89 -0.96
C HIS A 23 -0.08 -24.21 0.18
N VAL A 24 -0.82 -23.22 0.65
CA VAL A 24 -1.96 -23.41 1.55
C VAL A 24 -3.22 -23.25 0.70
N SER A 25 -4.08 -24.28 0.67
CA SER A 25 -5.36 -24.21 -0.03
C SER A 25 -6.43 -23.63 0.90
N ASP A 26 -7.37 -22.87 0.35
CA ASP A 26 -8.47 -22.24 1.13
C ASP A 26 -9.31 -23.27 1.91
N PHE A 27 -9.29 -24.55 1.50
CA PHE A 27 -10.02 -25.65 2.13
C PHE A 27 -9.26 -26.35 3.27
N LYS A 28 -7.94 -26.18 3.35
CA LYS A 28 -7.14 -26.72 4.46
C LYS A 28 -6.76 -25.59 5.39
N LYS A 29 -7.15 -25.69 6.66
CA LYS A 29 -6.69 -24.82 7.75
C LYS A 29 -5.17 -24.93 8.04
N GLU A 30 -4.37 -25.37 7.06
CA GLU A 30 -2.93 -25.44 7.17
C GLU A 30 -2.38 -24.01 7.15
N LYS A 31 -1.71 -23.62 8.24
CA LYS A 31 -1.04 -22.33 8.34
C LYS A 31 0.32 -22.44 7.65
N CYS A 32 0.68 -21.42 6.88
CA CYS A 32 2.04 -21.29 6.36
C CYS A 32 3.03 -21.20 7.54
N LEU A 33 3.99 -22.13 7.60
CA LEU A 33 5.03 -22.18 8.64
C LEU A 33 6.31 -21.44 8.25
N ASN A 34 6.39 -20.96 7.00
CA ASN A 34 7.55 -20.25 6.51
C ASN A 34 7.70 -18.87 7.16
N ALA A 35 8.94 -18.38 7.21
CA ALA A 35 9.23 -17.03 7.66
C ALA A 35 8.46 -15.99 6.83
N GLN A 36 8.04 -14.91 7.50
CA GLN A 36 7.31 -13.84 6.84
C GLN A 36 8.19 -13.15 5.81
N LYS A 37 7.66 -12.97 4.60
CA LYS A 37 8.30 -12.25 3.50
C LYS A 37 7.21 -11.51 2.75
N CYS A 38 7.34 -10.20 2.65
CA CYS A 38 6.39 -9.33 1.98
C CYS A 38 6.52 -9.45 0.46
N ALA A 39 5.42 -9.71 -0.24
CA ALA A 39 5.44 -9.83 -1.70
C ALA A 39 5.70 -8.49 -2.40
N ASN A 40 5.46 -7.37 -1.71
CA ASN A 40 5.63 -6.03 -2.27
C ASN A 40 7.07 -5.53 -2.10
N CYS A 41 7.59 -5.52 -0.87
CA CYS A 41 8.88 -4.89 -0.52
C CYS A 41 9.96 -5.87 -0.05
N THR A 42 9.70 -7.18 -0.13
CA THR A 42 10.59 -8.28 0.29
C THR A 42 11.05 -8.29 1.75
N GLY A 43 10.53 -7.38 2.58
CA GLY A 43 10.83 -7.28 4.01
C GLY A 43 10.22 -8.42 4.84
N GLY A 44 10.76 -8.60 6.06
CA GLY A 44 10.37 -9.63 7.02
C GLY A 44 9.04 -9.38 7.72
N HIS A 45 7.95 -9.24 6.96
CA HIS A 45 6.60 -9.06 7.51
C HIS A 45 5.52 -9.57 6.55
N HIS A 46 4.31 -9.80 7.07
CA HIS A 46 3.15 -10.18 6.26
C HIS A 46 2.86 -9.16 5.13
N THR A 47 2.40 -9.63 3.96
CA THR A 47 2.18 -8.77 2.77
C THR A 47 1.17 -7.65 3.02
N LEU A 48 0.16 -7.88 3.87
CA LEU A 48 -0.88 -6.89 4.23
C LEU A 48 -0.49 -5.98 5.41
N ASN A 49 0.76 -6.03 5.90
CA ASN A 49 1.18 -5.19 7.00
C ASN A 49 1.18 -3.70 6.59
N GLY A 50 0.44 -2.86 7.32
CA GLY A 50 0.35 -1.42 7.08
C GLY A 50 1.66 -0.64 7.31
N ALA A 51 2.63 -1.25 8.00
CA ALA A 51 3.97 -0.68 8.13
C ALA A 51 4.80 -0.77 6.84
N CYS A 52 4.38 -1.56 5.84
CA CYS A 52 5.08 -1.73 4.58
C CYS A 52 5.26 -0.38 3.85
N PRO A 53 6.51 0.01 3.50
CA PRO A 53 6.77 1.30 2.86
C PRO A 53 6.09 1.41 1.49
N ILE A 54 6.01 0.32 0.73
CA ILE A 54 5.34 0.31 -0.57
C ILE A 54 3.82 0.48 -0.40
N MET A 55 3.23 -0.09 0.66
CA MET A 55 1.80 0.10 0.94
C MET A 55 1.50 1.53 1.36
N LYS A 56 2.34 2.14 2.20
CA LYS A 56 2.22 3.54 2.57
C LYS A 56 2.30 4.45 1.34
N ASN A 57 3.26 4.21 0.47
CA ASN A 57 3.39 4.96 -0.79
C ASN A 57 2.14 4.82 -1.66
N GLU A 58 1.61 3.61 -1.84
CA GLU A 58 0.41 3.37 -2.65
C GLU A 58 -0.85 4.01 -2.04
N GLN A 59 -0.99 3.99 -0.71
CA GLN A 59 -2.07 4.70 0.00
C GLN A 59 -1.98 6.21 -0.22
N GLU A 60 -0.78 6.77 -0.11
CA GLU A 60 -0.55 8.19 -0.28
C GLU A 60 -0.78 8.64 -1.74
N ILE A 61 -0.38 7.83 -2.72
CA ILE A 61 -0.70 8.09 -4.14
C ILE A 61 -2.21 8.15 -4.33
N LYS A 62 -2.96 7.18 -3.80
CA LYS A 62 -4.43 7.17 -3.90
C LYS A 62 -5.07 8.36 -3.19
N ARG A 63 -4.52 8.79 -2.05
CA ARG A 63 -4.95 9.98 -1.33
C ARG A 63 -4.80 11.23 -2.20
N VAL A 64 -3.62 11.44 -2.80
CA VAL A 64 -3.35 12.56 -3.70
C VAL A 64 -4.23 12.51 -4.95
N MET A 65 -4.41 11.34 -5.56
CA MET A 65 -5.33 11.16 -6.70
C MET A 65 -6.75 11.62 -6.35
N ALA A 66 -7.26 11.23 -5.19
CA ALA A 66 -8.62 11.54 -4.76
C ALA A 66 -8.81 13.01 -4.39
N ILE A 67 -7.83 13.63 -3.71
CA ILE A 67 -7.93 15.01 -3.23
C ILE A 67 -7.66 16.01 -4.35
N ASP A 68 -6.60 15.77 -5.13
CA ASP A 68 -6.15 16.73 -6.15
C ASP A 68 -6.79 16.47 -7.52
N ASN A 69 -7.57 15.38 -7.65
CA ASN A 69 -8.17 14.92 -8.91
C ASN A 69 -7.14 14.79 -10.05
N VAL A 70 -6.01 14.15 -9.75
CA VAL A 70 -4.91 13.94 -10.71
C VAL A 70 -4.75 12.46 -11.05
N SER A 71 -4.10 12.18 -12.18
CA SER A 71 -3.77 10.82 -12.57
C SER A 71 -2.77 10.17 -11.60
N TYR A 72 -2.70 8.84 -11.60
CA TYR A 72 -1.72 8.07 -10.81
C TYR A 72 -0.27 8.52 -11.07
N PHE A 73 0.07 8.81 -12.33
CA PHE A 73 1.42 9.23 -12.71
C PHE A 73 1.74 10.62 -12.14
N GLU A 74 0.81 11.56 -12.23
CA GLU A 74 0.96 12.90 -11.66
C GLU A 74 1.07 12.85 -10.13
N ALA A 75 0.22 12.07 -9.46
CA ALA A 75 0.31 11.86 -8.01
C ALA A 75 1.68 11.30 -7.61
N LYS A 76 2.21 10.30 -8.33
CA LYS A 76 3.56 9.78 -8.11
C LYS A 76 4.64 10.83 -8.32
N LYS A 77 4.51 11.68 -9.34
CA LYS A 77 5.46 12.77 -9.60
C LYS A 77 5.44 13.80 -8.48
N LYS A 78 4.26 14.21 -8.01
CA LYS A 78 4.08 15.13 -6.86
C LYS A 78 4.72 14.58 -5.58
N LEU A 79 4.63 13.27 -5.36
CA LEU A 79 5.22 12.59 -4.20
C LEU A 79 6.71 12.23 -4.35
N GLY A 80 7.36 12.57 -5.48
CA GLY A 80 8.75 12.19 -5.72
C GLY A 80 8.98 10.68 -5.91
N LEU A 81 7.93 9.92 -6.19
CA LEU A 81 7.95 8.46 -6.39
C LEU A 81 8.12 8.06 -7.87
N SER A 82 8.37 9.03 -8.75
CA SER A 82 8.74 8.79 -10.14
C SER A 82 10.12 8.12 -10.17
N LYS A 83 10.26 7.02 -10.93
CA LYS A 83 11.55 6.37 -11.17
C LYS A 83 12.40 7.28 -12.07
N ASN A 84 12.91 8.37 -11.54
CA ASN A 84 14.07 9.02 -12.15
C ASN A 84 15.24 8.09 -11.82
N ASN A 85 15.89 7.55 -12.85
CA ASN A 85 17.11 6.73 -12.75
C ASN A 85 18.29 7.58 -12.23
N VAL A 86 18.18 8.14 -11.04
CA VAL A 86 19.35 8.61 -10.31
C VAL A 86 19.98 7.35 -9.75
N LYS A 87 21.04 6.87 -10.40
CA LYS A 87 22.01 5.99 -9.76
C LYS A 87 22.25 6.58 -8.37
N LEU A 88 21.89 5.84 -7.32
CA LEU A 88 22.30 6.19 -5.96
C LEU A 88 23.82 6.14 -5.95
N ASN A 89 24.45 7.27 -6.26
CA ASN A 89 25.80 7.52 -5.82
C ASN A 89 25.67 7.89 -4.35
N THR A 90 26.34 7.07 -3.53
CA THR A 90 26.45 7.17 -2.09
C THR A 90 26.85 8.58 -1.62
N ASN A 91 26.29 8.99 -0.48
CA ASN A 91 26.63 10.17 0.35
C ASN A 91 25.99 11.53 -0.02
N LEU A 92 24.72 11.73 0.32
CA LEU A 92 24.11 12.99 0.84
C LEU A 92 22.78 12.61 1.52
N ASP A 93 22.31 13.11 2.65
CA ASP A 93 22.89 13.83 3.78
C ASP A 93 21.88 13.73 4.93
N ASN A 94 22.41 13.74 6.16
CA ASN A 94 21.66 13.81 7.40
C ASN A 94 20.97 15.18 7.54
N ASN A 95 19.70 15.34 7.17
CA ASN A 95 18.85 16.37 7.79
C ASN A 95 17.34 16.25 7.44
N LEU A 96 16.54 15.61 8.30
CA LEU A 96 15.08 15.84 8.33
C LEU A 96 14.56 15.90 9.77
N ASN A 97 15.36 16.44 10.70
CA ASN A 97 14.97 16.65 12.09
C ASN A 97 14.33 18.01 12.37
N ASN A 98 13.74 18.68 11.38
CA ASN A 98 13.22 20.04 11.62
C ASN A 98 11.98 20.44 10.81
N LEU A 99 10.94 19.59 10.79
CA LEU A 99 9.59 20.06 10.50
C LEU A 99 8.70 19.81 11.72
N SER A 100 8.63 20.79 12.61
CA SER A 100 7.62 20.89 13.66
C SER A 100 6.24 20.94 13.00
N ILE A 101 5.55 19.81 12.92
CA ILE A 101 4.14 19.78 12.53
C ILE A 101 3.33 19.96 13.81
N ASP A 102 2.75 21.15 13.96
CA ASP A 102 1.71 21.42 14.94
C ASP A 102 0.59 20.37 14.81
N LYS A 103 0.34 19.66 15.91
CA LYS A 103 -0.64 18.56 16.02
C LYS A 103 -2.06 19.06 16.27
N SER A 104 -2.33 20.35 16.15
CA SER A 104 -3.70 20.85 16.17
C SER A 104 -4.38 20.54 14.83
N MET A 105 -5.57 19.92 14.88
CA MET A 105 -6.53 19.79 13.77
C MET A 105 -6.49 18.57 12.83
N ILE A 106 -6.37 17.33 13.33
CA ILE A 106 -7.01 16.19 12.64
C ILE A 106 -7.74 15.28 13.65
N ASN A 107 -9.04 15.54 13.86
CA ASN A 107 -9.95 14.64 14.55
C ASN A 107 -10.58 13.66 13.53
N TYR A 108 -10.11 12.42 13.52
CA TYR A 108 -10.57 11.36 12.60
C TYR A 108 -12.01 10.86 12.87
N ALA A 109 -12.72 11.40 13.86
CA ALA A 109 -14.05 10.91 14.26
C ALA A 109 -15.23 11.40 13.38
N GLU A 110 -15.04 12.36 12.47
CA GLU A 110 -16.16 12.98 11.74
C GLU A 110 -16.50 12.30 10.39
N ILE A 111 -15.66 11.39 9.90
CA ILE A 111 -15.79 10.82 8.54
C ILE A 111 -16.84 9.68 8.47
N THR A 112 -17.31 9.14 9.59
CA THR A 112 -18.17 7.93 9.60
C THR A 112 -19.69 8.17 9.58
N LYS A 113 -20.18 9.41 9.42
CA LYS A 113 -21.63 9.71 9.53
C LYS A 113 -22.41 9.89 8.22
N LYS A 114 -21.83 9.72 7.03
CA LYS A 114 -22.55 9.89 5.74
C LYS A 114 -22.71 8.61 4.89
N GLY A 115 -22.96 7.48 5.54
CA GLY A 115 -23.28 6.22 4.86
C GLY A 115 -24.53 5.54 5.42
N LYS A 116 -25.71 6.16 5.31
CA LYS A 116 -27.00 5.47 5.55
C LYS A 116 -27.98 5.72 4.39
N ALA A 117 -28.66 4.63 4.04
CA ALA A 117 -29.92 4.49 3.29
C ALA A 117 -29.82 4.17 1.77
N VAL A 118 -29.88 2.88 1.45
CA VAL A 118 -30.68 2.40 0.31
C VAL A 118 -31.55 1.24 0.82
N LYS A 119 -32.87 1.42 0.69
CA LYS A 119 -33.94 0.54 1.17
C LYS A 119 -34.06 -0.71 0.28
N GLN A 120 -34.41 -1.85 0.90
CA GLN A 120 -34.96 -3.04 0.24
C GLN A 120 -36.50 -2.99 0.34
N GLU A 121 -37.14 -2.91 -0.81
CA GLU A 121 -38.49 -3.40 -1.16
C GLU A 121 -38.20 -4.06 -2.53
N ILE A 122 -38.47 -5.32 -2.83
CA ILE A 122 -39.63 -6.21 -2.65
C ILE A 122 -39.11 -7.65 -2.55
#